data_AF-A0AAU9TD10-F1
#
_entry.id   AF-A0AAU9TD10-F1
#
_cell.length_a   1.000
_cell.length_b   1.000
_cell.length_c   1.000
_cell.angle_alpha   90.00
_cell.angle_beta   90.00
_cell.angle_gamma   90.00
#
_symmetry.space_group_name_H-M   'P 1'
#
loop_
_entity.id
_entity.type
_entity.pdbx_description
1 polymer ?
#
loop_
_entity_poly.entity_id
_entity_poly.type
_entity_poly.pdbx_seq_one_letter_code
_entity_poly.pdbx_strand_id
1 'polypeptide(L)'
;MPQARRKTPFSGKAKKQQLQAKKQNKTLLMPSSSGTNSYDIVSVNYQPNRARGRGDANRYALKFYRETDEELKMKKEQALQSINPVPEKEMEIDPTDYFPKEVSFPKRPPWDFNMTSAALDAQEHKYFREYVQALQNSSHWNEMSYFELNLETWRQLWRVLEMCDILLLIVDVRFAGMMFPPSLYEYIVKEQNKNMILVLNKIDLVPASVVAAWKEFLTDKYPGLRVVYFTSCPGYNLAGGSSDKGGLQVRRRKGRQRMCAEGATKILEACKDIVRNEVDLSSWDKKIKEETNVEFEYDETEVGETIYEKSDTTYYTHEKYKNGVLTIGCVGQPNVGKSSLMNAIMGKKVVSVSRTPGHTKHFQTIFLTSQVRLCDCPGLVFPSKVPRSIQILMGSYPIAQLREPYTTIRYLAERLDLPSLLRINHPENDDTWSPRDICDGWAKKRGYLTAKTARLDTYRAANNILRMALDGKICLWLRPPNYTEEREKYEKCEEIKYIKWVQALTNEDAVQTPSDSGNENSASDDDDDESEESGDESDEQTEIANKFAALAGDD
;
A
#
# COMPACT_ATOMS: atom_id res chain seq x y z
N MET A 1 34.44 -31.53 23.03
CA MET A 1 33.62 -31.38 21.80
C MET A 1 34.56 -31.34 20.60
N PRO A 2 34.32 -32.09 19.51
CA PRO A 2 35.23 -32.12 18.38
C PRO A 2 35.11 -30.84 17.52
N GLN A 3 36.26 -30.30 17.11
CA GLN A 3 36.41 -29.08 16.32
C GLN A 3 35.70 -29.19 14.95
N ALA A 4 34.87 -28.20 14.63
CA ALA A 4 34.14 -28.13 13.37
C ALA A 4 35.08 -27.96 12.17
N ARG A 5 35.05 -28.91 11.23
CA ARG A 5 35.74 -28.84 9.92
C ARG A 5 35.32 -27.59 9.15
N ARG A 6 36.29 -26.73 8.81
CA ARG A 6 36.13 -25.60 7.88
C ARG A 6 35.63 -26.11 6.52
N LYS A 7 34.51 -25.57 6.02
CA LYS A 7 33.94 -25.94 4.72
C LYS A 7 34.90 -25.58 3.59
N THR A 8 35.26 -26.55 2.77
CA THR A 8 36.08 -26.37 1.57
C THR A 8 35.32 -25.53 0.51
N PRO A 9 35.98 -24.57 -0.15
CA PRO A 9 35.34 -23.75 -1.19
C PRO A 9 34.98 -24.61 -2.42
N PHE A 10 33.76 -24.41 -2.93
CA PHE A 10 33.26 -25.11 -4.12
C PHE A 10 34.05 -24.74 -5.37
N SER A 11 34.57 -25.72 -6.10
CA SER A 11 35.11 -25.52 -7.46
C SER A 11 34.06 -24.85 -8.36
N GLY A 12 34.50 -23.91 -9.21
CA GLY A 12 33.62 -23.19 -10.14
C GLY A 12 32.82 -24.11 -11.06
N LYS A 13 33.36 -25.29 -11.39
CA LYS A 13 32.67 -26.32 -12.18
C LYS A 13 31.52 -26.98 -11.40
N ALA A 14 31.74 -27.26 -10.11
CA ALA A 14 30.72 -27.78 -9.22
C ALA A 14 29.63 -26.73 -8.90
N LYS A 15 29.98 -25.45 -8.83
CA LYS A 15 29.02 -24.34 -8.68
C LYS A 15 28.15 -24.17 -9.93
N LYS A 16 28.73 -24.32 -11.13
CA LYS A 16 28.00 -24.30 -12.41
C LYS A 16 27.07 -25.50 -12.58
N GLN A 17 27.51 -26.70 -12.20
CA GLN A 17 26.67 -27.89 -12.17
C GLN A 17 25.56 -27.79 -11.12
N GLN A 18 25.82 -27.22 -9.94
CA GLN A 18 24.78 -27.00 -8.92
C GLN A 18 23.75 -25.96 -9.39
N LEU A 19 24.16 -24.94 -10.15
CA LEU A 19 23.24 -23.98 -10.78
C LEU A 19 22.44 -24.61 -11.93
N GLN A 20 23.03 -25.49 -12.73
CA GLN A 20 22.33 -26.26 -13.77
C GLN A 20 21.35 -27.27 -13.16
N ALA A 21 21.74 -27.97 -12.10
CA ALA A 21 20.86 -28.88 -11.34
C ALA A 21 19.74 -28.11 -10.63
N LYS A 22 19.99 -26.88 -10.13
CA LYS A 22 18.94 -25.99 -9.61
C LYS A 22 18.01 -25.47 -10.70
N LYS A 23 18.50 -25.26 -11.92
CA LYS A 23 17.66 -24.91 -13.08
C LYS A 23 16.79 -26.10 -13.49
N GLN A 24 17.36 -27.31 -13.61
CA GLN A 24 16.63 -28.54 -13.93
C GLN A 24 15.61 -28.92 -12.83
N ASN A 25 15.95 -28.76 -11.55
CA ASN A 25 15.00 -28.99 -10.45
C ASN A 25 13.92 -27.90 -10.32
N LYS A 26 14.12 -26.70 -10.87
CA LYS A 26 13.05 -25.72 -11.05
C LYS A 26 12.12 -26.12 -12.21
N THR A 27 12.65 -26.79 -13.23
CA THR A 27 11.85 -27.34 -14.34
C THR A 27 11.03 -28.56 -13.92
N LEU A 28 11.48 -29.31 -12.90
CA LEU A 28 10.82 -30.53 -12.39
C LEU A 28 9.81 -30.32 -11.24
N LEU A 29 9.63 -29.08 -10.75
CA LEU A 29 8.61 -28.74 -9.73
C LEU A 29 7.42 -27.95 -10.31
N MET A 30 7.31 -27.92 -11.63
CA MET A 30 6.14 -27.44 -12.35
C MET A 30 5.55 -28.64 -13.08
N PRO A 31 4.25 -28.96 -12.96
CA PRO A 31 3.67 -29.91 -13.87
C PRO A 31 3.82 -29.31 -15.27
N SER A 32 4.58 -30.00 -16.13
CA SER A 32 4.60 -29.72 -17.55
C SER A 32 3.23 -30.12 -18.11
N SER A 33 2.25 -29.24 -18.01
CA SER A 33 1.11 -29.28 -18.90
C SER A 33 1.59 -28.75 -20.25
N SER A 34 2.11 -29.66 -21.06
CA SER A 34 2.13 -29.51 -22.52
C SER A 34 0.69 -29.39 -23.00
N GLY A 35 0.16 -28.17 -22.91
CA GLY A 35 -1.16 -27.77 -23.35
C GLY A 35 -1.12 -26.29 -23.68
N THR A 36 -1.31 -25.97 -24.95
CA THR A 36 -1.19 -24.64 -25.55
C THR A 36 -2.22 -23.60 -25.09
N ASN A 37 -2.88 -23.78 -23.93
CA ASN A 37 -3.89 -22.86 -23.39
C ASN A 37 -4.01 -22.86 -21.85
N SER A 38 -2.96 -23.28 -21.12
CA SER A 38 -2.99 -23.34 -19.65
C SER A 38 -2.52 -22.01 -19.04
N TYR A 39 -3.43 -21.20 -18.51
CA TYR A 39 -3.13 -19.96 -17.78
C TYR A 39 -2.30 -20.25 -16.50
N ASP A 40 -1.05 -19.81 -16.48
CA ASP A 40 -0.15 -19.94 -15.32
C ASP A 40 -0.53 -18.97 -14.19
N ILE A 41 -0.52 -19.42 -12.93
CA ILE A 41 -0.67 -18.57 -11.74
C ILE A 41 0.72 -18.23 -11.17
N VAL A 42 1.00 -16.95 -10.96
CA VAL A 42 2.17 -16.44 -10.22
C VAL A 42 1.83 -16.31 -8.75
N SER A 43 2.60 -16.96 -7.89
CA SER A 43 2.59 -16.68 -6.46
C SER A 43 3.64 -15.62 -6.10
N VAL A 44 3.21 -14.64 -5.32
CA VAL A 44 3.96 -13.42 -5.00
C VAL A 44 4.16 -13.33 -3.49
N ASN A 45 5.33 -12.84 -3.05
CA ASN A 45 5.74 -12.63 -1.64
C ASN A 45 6.19 -13.89 -0.87
N TYR A 46 6.91 -14.78 -1.53
CA TYR A 46 7.60 -15.89 -0.86
C TYR A 46 8.88 -15.40 -0.16
N GLN A 47 8.89 -15.36 1.18
CA GLN A 47 10.15 -15.24 1.93
C GLN A 47 10.93 -16.55 1.77
N PRO A 48 12.25 -16.51 1.49
CA PRO A 48 13.06 -17.72 1.40
C PRO A 48 13.04 -18.44 2.76
N ASN A 49 12.35 -19.57 2.85
CA ASN A 49 12.40 -20.42 4.04
C ASN A 49 13.82 -21.00 4.15
N ARG A 50 14.47 -20.78 5.30
CA ARG A 50 15.78 -21.38 5.62
C ARG A 50 15.74 -22.91 5.77
N ALA A 51 14.57 -23.55 5.68
CA ALA A 51 14.43 -25.00 5.78
C ALA A 51 13.73 -25.57 4.53
N ARG A 52 14.43 -26.46 3.82
CA ARG A 52 13.82 -27.40 2.88
C ARG A 52 12.94 -28.39 3.66
N GLY A 53 11.72 -28.64 3.18
CA GLY A 53 10.91 -29.80 3.53
C GLY A 53 9.42 -29.50 3.61
N ARG A 54 8.64 -30.01 2.63
CA ARG A 54 7.19 -29.85 2.40
C ARG A 54 6.66 -28.41 2.35
N GLY A 55 6.26 -27.99 1.15
CA GLY A 55 5.55 -26.73 0.97
C GLY A 55 4.20 -26.78 1.67
N ASP A 56 4.00 -25.93 2.66
CA ASP A 56 2.68 -25.70 3.26
C ASP A 56 1.74 -25.11 2.20
N ALA A 57 0.62 -25.78 1.95
CA ALA A 57 -0.43 -25.35 1.02
C ALA A 57 -1.11 -24.06 1.50
N ASN A 58 -1.05 -23.78 2.81
CA ASN A 58 -1.73 -22.67 3.48
C ASN A 58 -0.87 -21.40 3.57
N ARG A 59 0.15 -21.26 2.71
CA ARG A 59 0.97 -20.05 2.69
C ARG A 59 0.15 -18.87 2.15
N TYR A 60 -0.02 -17.82 2.96
CA TYR A 60 -0.70 -16.54 2.68
C TYR A 60 0.02 -15.66 1.61
N ALA A 61 0.54 -16.27 0.55
CA ALA A 61 1.11 -15.56 -0.58
C ALA A 61 -0.01 -15.09 -1.52
N LEU A 62 0.08 -13.84 -1.98
CA LEU A 62 -0.83 -13.30 -2.99
C LEU A 62 -0.64 -14.11 -4.28
N LYS A 63 -1.74 -14.53 -4.92
CA LYS A 63 -1.70 -15.30 -6.16
C LYS A 63 -2.38 -14.52 -7.29
N PHE A 64 -1.64 -14.28 -8.36
CA PHE A 64 -2.07 -13.50 -9.52
C PHE A 64 -1.85 -14.26 -10.84
N TYR A 65 -2.46 -13.81 -11.92
CA TYR A 65 -2.22 -14.39 -13.25
C TYR A 65 -0.82 -14.07 -13.81
N ARG A 66 -0.26 -15.00 -14.58
CA ARG A 66 1.00 -14.82 -15.31
C ARG A 66 0.74 -14.32 -16.72
N GLU A 67 1.46 -13.27 -17.10
CA GLU A 67 1.48 -12.77 -18.48
C GLU A 67 2.25 -13.71 -19.41
N THR A 68 1.74 -13.87 -20.63
CA THR A 68 2.37 -14.68 -21.66
C THR A 68 3.61 -13.97 -22.21
N ASP A 69 4.55 -14.72 -22.78
CA ASP A 69 5.77 -14.11 -23.33
C ASP A 69 5.46 -13.29 -24.62
N GLU A 70 4.37 -13.59 -25.33
CA GLU A 70 3.88 -12.82 -26.48
C GLU A 70 3.34 -11.45 -26.07
N GLU A 71 2.48 -11.40 -25.04
CA GLU A 71 1.98 -10.15 -24.44
C GLU A 71 3.14 -9.25 -23.99
N LEU A 72 4.15 -9.85 -23.36
CA LEU A 72 5.34 -9.12 -22.90
C LEU A 72 6.17 -8.54 -24.05
N LYS A 73 6.19 -9.20 -25.21
CA LYS A 73 6.89 -8.68 -26.40
C LYS A 73 6.14 -7.48 -26.98
N MET A 74 4.82 -7.59 -27.15
CA MET A 74 3.99 -6.48 -27.63
C MET A 74 4.10 -5.23 -26.74
N LYS A 75 4.05 -5.41 -25.41
CA LYS A 75 4.22 -4.28 -24.46
C LYS A 75 5.57 -3.59 -24.57
N LYS A 76 6.64 -4.35 -24.82
CA LYS A 76 7.99 -3.78 -25.02
C LYS A 76 8.10 -2.99 -26.31
N GLU A 77 7.44 -3.44 -27.37
CA GLU A 77 7.38 -2.71 -28.64
C GLU A 77 6.55 -1.43 -28.47
N GLN A 78 5.41 -1.51 -27.78
CA GLN A 78 4.63 -0.33 -27.41
C GLN A 78 5.44 0.65 -26.58
N ALA A 79 6.33 0.19 -25.68
CA ALA A 79 7.17 1.07 -24.87
C ALA A 79 8.20 1.91 -25.65
N LEU A 80 8.38 1.67 -26.95
CA LEU A 80 9.22 2.48 -27.83
C LEU A 80 8.44 3.58 -28.58
N GLN A 81 7.11 3.50 -28.56
CA GLN A 81 6.27 4.51 -29.22
C GLN A 81 6.29 5.81 -28.42
N SER A 82 6.03 6.93 -29.10
CA SER A 82 5.90 8.23 -28.46
C SER A 82 4.78 8.26 -27.42
N ILE A 83 4.90 9.17 -26.45
CA ILE A 83 3.90 9.43 -25.42
C ILE A 83 3.02 10.60 -25.85
N ASN A 84 1.71 10.42 -25.73
CA ASN A 84 0.74 11.49 -25.95
C ASN A 84 0.12 11.89 -24.61
N PRO A 85 0.14 13.18 -24.24
CA PRO A 85 -0.50 13.64 -23.02
C PRO A 85 -2.00 13.34 -23.01
N VAL A 86 -2.49 12.88 -21.87
CA VAL A 86 -3.90 12.59 -21.62
C VAL A 86 -4.59 13.86 -21.09
N PRO A 87 -5.76 14.26 -21.64
CA PRO A 87 -6.53 15.40 -21.15
C PRO A 87 -6.91 15.27 -19.67
N GLU A 88 -7.06 16.40 -18.98
CA GLU A 88 -7.40 16.41 -17.55
C GLU A 88 -8.71 15.68 -17.21
N LYS A 89 -9.70 15.73 -18.11
CA LYS A 89 -11.00 15.09 -17.95
C LYS A 89 -10.91 13.55 -17.91
N GLU A 90 -9.91 12.96 -18.58
CA GLU A 90 -9.65 11.52 -18.53
C GLU A 90 -8.95 11.06 -17.23
N MET A 91 -8.60 12.01 -16.34
CA MET A 91 -8.17 11.70 -14.97
C MET A 91 -9.32 11.71 -13.97
N GLU A 92 -10.54 12.00 -14.41
CA GLU A 92 -11.77 11.81 -13.62
C GLU A 92 -12.20 10.36 -13.68
N ILE A 93 -12.52 9.80 -12.51
CA ILE A 93 -12.72 8.37 -12.33
C ILE A 93 -14.02 8.13 -11.57
N ASP A 94 -14.95 7.42 -12.18
CA ASP A 94 -16.08 6.85 -11.45
C ASP A 94 -15.72 5.42 -10.96
N PRO A 95 -15.82 5.12 -9.65
CA PRO A 95 -15.71 3.76 -9.13
C PRO A 95 -16.52 2.71 -9.91
N THR A 96 -17.72 3.05 -10.39
CA THR A 96 -18.59 2.07 -11.07
C THR A 96 -18.05 1.59 -12.41
N ASP A 97 -17.12 2.32 -13.02
CA ASP A 97 -16.49 1.92 -14.28
C ASP A 97 -15.51 0.75 -14.08
N TYR A 98 -14.93 0.66 -12.87
CA TYR A 98 -13.93 -0.34 -12.52
C TYR A 98 -14.50 -1.52 -11.74
N PHE A 99 -15.68 -1.36 -11.14
CA PHE A 99 -16.37 -2.39 -10.37
C PHE A 99 -17.75 -2.68 -10.98
N PRO A 100 -17.84 -3.61 -11.95
CA PRO A 100 -19.11 -4.05 -12.52
C PRO A 100 -20.02 -4.61 -11.43
N LYS A 101 -21.33 -4.34 -11.52
CA LYS A 101 -22.31 -4.79 -10.51
C LYS A 101 -22.44 -6.32 -10.48
N GLU A 102 -22.20 -6.96 -11.61
CA GLU A 102 -22.22 -8.41 -11.80
C GLU A 102 -21.02 -9.10 -11.13
N VAL A 103 -19.95 -8.35 -10.88
CA VAL A 103 -18.71 -8.85 -10.28
C VAL A 103 -18.69 -8.46 -8.81
N SER A 104 -19.06 -9.41 -7.95
CA SER A 104 -18.91 -9.29 -6.50
C SER A 104 -17.68 -10.04 -5.99
N PHE A 105 -17.29 -9.78 -4.74
CA PHE A 105 -16.26 -10.54 -4.04
C PHE A 105 -16.85 -11.85 -3.47
N PRO A 106 -16.04 -12.89 -3.17
CA PRO A 106 -16.55 -14.13 -2.62
C PRO A 106 -17.05 -13.91 -1.20
N LYS A 107 -18.32 -14.22 -0.95
CA LYS A 107 -18.98 -14.14 0.36
C LYS A 107 -18.84 -15.48 1.05
N ARG A 108 -18.68 -15.51 2.38
CA ARG A 108 -18.57 -16.79 3.08
C ARG A 108 -19.89 -17.57 2.95
N PRO A 109 -19.88 -18.85 2.54
CA PRO A 109 -21.08 -19.66 2.57
C PRO A 109 -21.55 -19.86 4.03
N PRO A 110 -22.87 -20.06 4.26
CA PRO A 110 -23.38 -20.37 5.59
C PRO A 110 -22.71 -21.61 6.17
N TRP A 111 -22.41 -21.56 7.47
CA TRP A 111 -21.80 -22.65 8.22
C TRP A 111 -22.31 -22.67 9.66
N ASP A 112 -22.14 -23.82 10.35
CA ASP A 112 -22.51 -24.01 11.75
C ASP A 112 -21.46 -24.83 12.52
N PHE A 113 -21.58 -24.86 13.85
CA PHE A 113 -20.67 -25.62 14.73
C PHE A 113 -20.84 -27.14 14.67
N ASN A 114 -21.96 -27.62 14.14
CA ASN A 114 -22.17 -29.06 13.98
C ASN A 114 -21.34 -29.59 12.81
N MET A 115 -20.88 -28.70 11.91
CA MET A 115 -19.94 -29.04 10.86
C MET A 115 -18.56 -29.39 11.41
N THR A 116 -17.98 -30.48 10.93
CA THR A 116 -16.58 -30.79 11.20
C THR A 116 -15.67 -29.79 10.47
N SER A 117 -14.49 -29.52 11.03
CA SER A 117 -13.49 -28.63 10.38
C SER A 117 -13.16 -29.07 8.96
N ALA A 118 -13.12 -30.37 8.68
CA ALA A 118 -12.87 -30.91 7.34
C ALA A 118 -14.06 -30.68 6.39
N ALA A 119 -15.30 -30.80 6.88
CA ALA A 119 -16.49 -30.53 6.09
C ALA A 119 -16.60 -29.04 5.72
N LEU A 120 -16.36 -28.15 6.70
CA LEU A 120 -16.30 -26.70 6.47
C LEU A 120 -15.22 -26.33 5.45
N ASP A 121 -14.02 -26.89 5.63
CA ASP A 121 -12.92 -26.66 4.69
C ASP A 121 -13.28 -27.10 3.26
N ALA A 122 -13.87 -28.28 3.10
CA ALA A 122 -14.31 -28.79 1.80
C ALA A 122 -15.41 -27.91 1.17
N GLN A 123 -16.37 -27.41 1.96
CA GLN A 123 -17.43 -26.54 1.50
C GLN A 123 -16.89 -25.19 1.03
N GLU A 124 -16.03 -24.55 1.82
CA GLU A 124 -15.43 -23.26 1.46
C GLU A 124 -14.54 -23.39 0.21
N HIS A 125 -13.76 -24.48 0.10
CA HIS A 125 -12.98 -24.76 -1.11
C HIS A 125 -13.85 -24.98 -2.34
N LYS A 126 -14.95 -25.72 -2.20
CA LYS A 126 -15.90 -25.95 -3.30
C LYS A 126 -16.53 -24.63 -3.75
N TYR A 127 -17.05 -23.84 -2.81
CA TYR A 127 -17.64 -22.54 -3.07
C TYR A 127 -16.66 -21.60 -3.79
N PHE A 128 -15.43 -21.47 -3.27
CA PHE A 128 -14.46 -20.56 -3.85
C PHE A 128 -14.02 -21.00 -5.26
N ARG A 129 -13.94 -22.31 -5.51
CA ARG A 129 -13.65 -22.85 -6.84
C ARG A 129 -14.79 -22.52 -7.83
N GLU A 130 -16.03 -22.73 -7.43
CA GLU A 130 -17.22 -22.41 -8.24
C GLU A 130 -17.30 -20.90 -8.52
N TYR A 131 -17.00 -20.07 -7.52
CA TYR A 131 -16.89 -18.62 -7.67
C TYR A 131 -15.84 -18.20 -8.71
N VAL A 132 -14.62 -18.75 -8.64
CA VAL A 132 -13.57 -18.45 -9.63
C VAL A 132 -13.96 -18.94 -11.02
N GLN A 133 -14.57 -20.12 -11.14
CA GLN A 133 -15.07 -20.63 -12.42
C GLN A 133 -16.17 -19.75 -13.01
N ALA A 134 -17.10 -19.26 -12.18
CA ALA A 134 -18.13 -18.33 -12.62
C ALA A 134 -17.53 -17.02 -13.14
N LEU A 135 -16.51 -16.48 -12.46
CA LEU A 135 -15.76 -15.31 -12.94
C LEU A 135 -15.04 -15.60 -14.26
N GLN A 136 -14.41 -16.76 -14.41
CA GLN A 136 -13.73 -17.17 -15.65
C GLN A 136 -14.68 -17.27 -16.84
N ASN A 137 -15.90 -17.72 -16.60
CA ASN A 137 -16.93 -17.82 -17.63
C ASN A 137 -17.66 -16.49 -17.88
N SER A 138 -17.39 -15.45 -17.09
CA SER A 138 -18.00 -14.13 -17.26
C SER A 138 -17.39 -13.38 -18.45
N SER A 139 -18.17 -12.51 -19.07
CA SER A 139 -17.71 -11.63 -20.14
C SER A 139 -16.60 -10.67 -19.69
N HIS A 140 -16.47 -10.44 -18.38
CA HIS A 140 -15.50 -9.51 -17.81
C HIS A 140 -14.11 -10.12 -17.60
N TRP A 141 -13.97 -11.45 -17.70
CA TRP A 141 -12.73 -12.16 -17.35
C TRP A 141 -11.46 -11.57 -17.97
N ASN A 142 -11.50 -11.30 -19.28
CA ASN A 142 -10.34 -10.80 -20.02
C ASN A 142 -9.99 -9.35 -19.69
N GLU A 143 -10.94 -8.59 -19.15
CA GLU A 143 -10.75 -7.20 -18.70
C GLU A 143 -10.37 -7.12 -17.22
N MET A 144 -10.46 -8.24 -16.48
CA MET A 144 -10.14 -8.25 -15.06
C MET A 144 -8.65 -8.02 -14.81
N SER A 145 -8.43 -7.22 -13.79
CA SER A 145 -7.13 -6.92 -13.24
C SER A 145 -6.65 -8.05 -12.30
N TYR A 146 -5.48 -7.87 -11.71
CA TYR A 146 -5.01 -8.81 -10.70
C TYR A 146 -5.88 -8.74 -9.44
N PHE A 147 -6.36 -9.88 -8.97
CA PHE A 147 -7.10 -9.99 -7.72
C PHE A 147 -6.64 -11.24 -6.94
N GLU A 148 -7.01 -11.33 -5.68
CA GLU A 148 -6.57 -12.43 -4.82
C GLU A 148 -7.25 -13.76 -5.18
N LEU A 149 -6.43 -14.76 -5.52
CA LEU A 149 -6.85 -16.14 -5.82
C LEU A 149 -6.58 -17.12 -4.67
N ASN A 150 -6.10 -16.64 -3.53
CA ASN A 150 -5.88 -17.44 -2.34
C ASN A 150 -7.07 -17.41 -1.39
N LEU A 151 -7.77 -18.54 -1.24
CA LEU A 151 -8.90 -18.69 -0.31
C LEU A 151 -8.53 -18.32 1.12
N GLU A 152 -7.30 -18.63 1.56
CA GLU A 152 -6.83 -18.32 2.91
C GLU A 152 -6.86 -16.82 3.23
N THR A 153 -6.59 -15.96 2.25
CA THR A 153 -6.67 -14.51 2.41
C THR A 153 -8.13 -14.07 2.53
N TRP A 154 -9.03 -14.63 1.71
CA TRP A 154 -10.47 -14.38 1.80
C TRP A 154 -11.08 -14.86 3.12
N ARG A 155 -10.60 -15.99 3.67
CA ARG A 155 -10.96 -16.45 5.02
C ARG A 155 -10.61 -15.42 6.09
N GLN A 156 -9.49 -14.70 5.95
CA GLN A 156 -9.14 -13.64 6.90
C GLN A 156 -10.14 -12.48 6.80
N LEU A 157 -10.53 -12.08 5.59
CA LEU A 157 -11.57 -11.06 5.39
C LEU A 157 -12.88 -11.51 6.04
N TRP A 158 -13.34 -12.74 5.77
CA TRP A 158 -14.60 -13.25 6.32
C TRP A 158 -14.64 -13.19 7.84
N ARG A 159 -13.55 -13.59 8.52
CA ARG A 159 -13.43 -13.48 9.99
C ARG A 159 -13.56 -12.03 10.47
N VAL A 160 -12.92 -11.08 9.78
CA VAL A 160 -13.03 -9.65 10.11
C VAL A 160 -14.48 -9.17 9.97
N LEU A 161 -15.13 -9.48 8.84
CA LEU A 161 -16.50 -9.04 8.57
C LEU A 161 -17.50 -9.68 9.53
N GLU A 162 -17.28 -10.92 9.95
CA GLU A 162 -18.10 -11.60 10.95
C GLU A 162 -17.93 -10.98 12.34
N MET A 163 -16.70 -10.66 12.75
CA MET A 163 -16.37 -10.18 14.10
C MET A 163 -16.58 -8.68 14.32
N CYS A 164 -16.51 -7.84 13.29
CA CYS A 164 -16.56 -6.39 13.47
C CYS A 164 -17.99 -5.86 13.61
N ASP A 165 -18.17 -4.92 14.54
CA ASP A 165 -19.38 -4.08 14.65
C ASP A 165 -19.36 -2.93 13.63
N ILE A 166 -18.16 -2.37 13.41
CA ILE A 166 -17.89 -1.28 12.47
C ILE A 166 -16.76 -1.72 11.53
N LEU A 167 -16.99 -1.61 10.22
CA LEU A 167 -15.95 -1.81 9.22
C LEU A 167 -15.27 -0.48 8.90
N LEU A 168 -13.96 -0.41 9.16
CA LEU A 168 -13.08 0.67 8.75
C LEU A 168 -12.39 0.28 7.43
N LEU A 169 -12.78 0.90 6.32
CA LEU A 169 -12.13 0.73 5.02
C LEU A 169 -11.10 1.83 4.80
N ILE A 170 -9.83 1.48 4.66
CA ILE A 170 -8.73 2.42 4.42
C ILE A 170 -8.40 2.45 2.93
N VAL A 171 -8.41 3.65 2.34
CA VAL A 171 -8.04 3.88 0.93
C VAL A 171 -6.96 4.96 0.81
N ASP A 172 -6.08 4.84 -0.18
CA ASP A 172 -5.14 5.89 -0.58
C ASP A 172 -5.89 6.91 -1.45
N VAL A 173 -5.99 8.16 -1.00
CA VAL A 173 -6.85 9.17 -1.63
C VAL A 173 -6.48 9.43 -3.10
N ARG A 174 -5.22 9.19 -3.50
CA ARG A 174 -4.75 9.36 -4.88
C ARG A 174 -5.53 8.50 -5.87
N PHE A 175 -6.04 7.36 -5.41
CA PHE A 175 -6.74 6.35 -6.21
C PHE A 175 -8.07 5.94 -5.57
N ALA A 176 -8.71 6.84 -4.80
CA ALA A 176 -9.87 6.53 -3.96
C ALA A 176 -10.95 5.73 -4.70
N GLY A 177 -11.33 6.17 -5.91
CA GLY A 177 -12.38 5.51 -6.67
C GLY A 177 -12.07 4.08 -7.12
N MET A 178 -10.79 3.71 -7.22
CA MET A 178 -10.36 2.35 -7.60
C MET A 178 -10.02 1.47 -6.40
N MET A 179 -9.94 2.06 -5.21
CA MET A 179 -9.71 1.35 -3.94
C MET A 179 -10.99 1.08 -3.15
N PHE A 180 -12.11 1.68 -3.57
CA PHE A 180 -13.42 1.52 -2.95
C PHE A 180 -14.28 0.54 -3.75
N PRO A 181 -14.35 -0.76 -3.37
CA PRO A 181 -15.25 -1.71 -4.02
C PRO A 181 -16.71 -1.47 -3.59
N PRO A 182 -17.62 -1.06 -4.48
CA PRO A 182 -19.02 -0.80 -4.13
C PRO A 182 -19.73 -2.04 -3.59
N SER A 183 -19.38 -3.23 -4.08
CA SER A 183 -19.95 -4.51 -3.62
C SER A 183 -19.70 -4.79 -2.14
N LEU A 184 -18.56 -4.33 -1.58
CA LEU A 184 -18.27 -4.44 -0.15
C LEU A 184 -19.19 -3.54 0.67
N TYR A 185 -19.41 -2.31 0.21
CA TYR A 185 -20.34 -1.38 0.85
C TYR A 185 -21.77 -1.95 0.86
N GLU A 186 -22.24 -2.48 -0.27
CA GLU A 186 -23.57 -3.07 -0.36
C GLU A 186 -23.73 -4.27 0.58
N TYR A 187 -22.72 -5.15 0.63
CA TYR A 187 -22.74 -6.28 1.55
C TYR A 187 -22.81 -5.83 3.02
N ILE A 188 -22.01 -4.86 3.41
CA ILE A 188 -21.90 -4.47 4.83
C ILE A 188 -23.07 -3.62 5.29
N VAL A 189 -23.44 -2.60 4.52
CA VAL A 189 -24.46 -1.64 4.91
C VAL A 189 -25.86 -2.14 4.58
N LYS A 190 -26.07 -2.74 3.39
CA LYS A 190 -27.41 -3.17 2.95
C LYS A 190 -27.76 -4.59 3.37
N GLU A 191 -26.83 -5.55 3.23
CA GLU A 191 -27.12 -6.96 3.53
C GLU A 191 -26.87 -7.33 5.00
N GLN A 192 -25.78 -6.87 5.60
CA GLN A 192 -25.42 -7.17 6.99
C GLN A 192 -25.95 -6.14 7.99
N ASN A 193 -26.47 -5.00 7.52
CA ASN A 193 -26.95 -3.88 8.36
C ASN A 193 -25.91 -3.42 9.40
N LYS A 194 -24.63 -3.43 9.00
CA LYS A 194 -23.49 -2.97 9.80
C LYS A 194 -23.05 -1.57 9.35
N ASN A 195 -22.31 -0.88 10.21
CA ASN A 195 -21.80 0.45 9.89
C ASN A 195 -20.44 0.38 9.19
N MET A 196 -20.22 1.31 8.27
CA MET A 196 -18.97 1.44 7.52
C MET A 196 -18.41 2.85 7.63
N ILE A 197 -17.12 2.96 7.94
CA ILE A 197 -16.35 4.20 7.92
C ILE A 197 -15.29 4.07 6.83
N LEU A 198 -15.28 4.99 5.89
CA LEU A 198 -14.22 5.13 4.89
C LEU A 198 -13.17 6.12 5.39
N VAL A 199 -11.91 5.68 5.42
CA VAL A 199 -10.78 6.56 5.72
C VAL A 199 -10.05 6.90 4.43
N LEU A 200 -10.12 8.18 4.04
CA LEU A 200 -9.27 8.74 3.00
C LEU A 200 -7.90 9.00 3.62
N ASN A 201 -6.96 8.08 3.39
CA ASN A 201 -5.60 8.16 3.91
C ASN A 201 -4.65 8.82 2.91
N LYS A 202 -3.52 9.34 3.41
CA LYS A 202 -2.45 10.02 2.64
C LYS A 202 -2.93 11.30 1.94
N ILE A 203 -3.84 12.02 2.59
CA ILE A 203 -4.41 13.24 2.03
C ILE A 203 -3.35 14.32 1.74
N ASP A 204 -2.19 14.25 2.42
CA ASP A 204 -1.02 15.10 2.19
C ASP A 204 -0.42 14.98 0.78
N LEU A 205 -0.76 13.91 0.03
CA LEU A 205 -0.27 13.72 -1.34
C LEU A 205 -1.13 14.41 -2.41
N VAL A 206 -2.33 14.90 -2.06
CA VAL A 206 -3.35 15.34 -3.01
C VAL A 206 -3.80 16.77 -2.67
N PRO A 207 -4.11 17.63 -3.65
CA PRO A 207 -4.66 18.96 -3.35
C PRO A 207 -5.93 18.90 -2.50
N ALA A 208 -6.08 19.82 -1.53
CA ALA A 208 -7.21 19.86 -0.61
C ALA A 208 -8.59 19.89 -1.31
N SER A 209 -8.69 20.60 -2.44
CA SER A 209 -9.91 20.68 -3.25
C SER A 209 -10.34 19.31 -3.80
N VAL A 210 -9.39 18.48 -4.23
CA VAL A 210 -9.66 17.14 -4.75
C VAL A 210 -10.07 16.20 -3.62
N VAL A 211 -9.47 16.35 -2.43
CA VAL A 211 -9.85 15.56 -1.24
C VAL A 211 -11.29 15.89 -0.82
N ALA A 212 -11.66 17.17 -0.79
CA ALA A 212 -13.02 17.61 -0.52
C ALA A 212 -14.02 17.04 -1.54
N ALA A 213 -13.67 17.09 -2.83
CA ALA A 213 -14.49 16.54 -3.90
C ALA A 213 -14.70 15.03 -3.76
N TRP A 214 -13.66 14.27 -3.43
CA TRP A 214 -13.79 12.82 -3.18
C TRP A 214 -14.72 12.53 -2.00
N LYS A 215 -14.67 13.32 -0.93
CA LYS A 215 -15.59 13.17 0.21
C LYS A 215 -17.03 13.41 -0.19
N GLU A 216 -17.32 14.54 -0.85
CA GLU A 216 -18.68 14.89 -1.31
C GLU A 216 -19.22 13.79 -2.22
N PHE A 217 -18.47 13.43 -3.27
CA PHE A 217 -18.86 12.40 -4.23
C PHE A 217 -19.19 11.05 -3.56
N LEU A 218 -18.34 10.57 -2.65
CA LEU A 218 -18.54 9.28 -1.99
C LEU A 218 -19.68 9.31 -0.97
N THR A 219 -19.87 10.43 -0.28
CA THR A 219 -20.96 10.60 0.70
C THR A 219 -22.31 10.65 0.00
N ASP A 220 -22.38 11.38 -1.12
CA ASP A 220 -23.61 11.52 -1.91
C ASP A 220 -23.99 10.21 -2.61
N LYS A 221 -23.00 9.50 -3.18
CA LYS A 221 -23.22 8.25 -3.91
C LYS A 221 -23.53 7.06 -3.00
N TYR A 222 -23.04 7.08 -1.75
CA TYR A 222 -23.18 5.97 -0.80
C TYR A 222 -23.78 6.44 0.54
N PRO A 223 -25.13 6.55 0.64
CA PRO A 223 -25.81 7.10 1.81
C PRO A 223 -25.59 6.27 3.08
N GLY A 224 -25.07 6.89 4.14
CA GLY A 224 -24.74 6.22 5.40
C GLY A 224 -23.26 5.82 5.50
N LEU A 225 -22.47 6.02 4.44
CA LEU A 225 -21.02 5.97 4.50
C LEU A 225 -20.50 7.21 5.24
N ARG A 226 -19.74 7.00 6.32
CA ARG A 226 -19.01 8.09 7.00
C ARG A 226 -17.61 8.18 6.43
N VAL A 227 -17.21 9.35 5.96
CA VAL A 227 -15.90 9.58 5.35
C VAL A 227 -15.05 10.45 6.27
N VAL A 228 -13.87 9.94 6.64
CA VAL A 228 -12.91 10.59 7.53
C VAL A 228 -11.58 10.80 6.81
N TYR A 229 -10.94 11.94 7.06
CA TYR A 229 -9.60 12.23 6.56
C TYR A 229 -8.54 11.73 7.51
N PHE A 230 -7.45 11.17 6.98
CA PHE A 230 -6.34 10.72 7.80
C PHE A 230 -4.99 10.96 7.11
N THR A 231 -4.00 11.33 7.91
CA THR A 231 -2.60 11.23 7.51
C THR A 231 -1.80 10.66 8.68
N SER A 232 -1.12 9.54 8.45
CA SER A 232 -0.35 8.86 9.51
C SER A 232 0.96 9.57 9.83
N CYS A 233 1.40 10.50 8.97
CA CYS A 233 2.61 11.31 9.12
C CYS A 233 2.52 12.44 8.08
N PRO A 234 2.07 13.65 8.43
CA PRO A 234 2.22 14.84 7.58
C PRO A 234 3.67 15.33 7.63
N GLY A 235 4.62 14.41 7.52
CA GLY A 235 6.03 14.73 7.43
C GLY A 235 6.43 15.09 6.01
N TYR A 236 5.60 15.85 5.31
CA TYR A 236 5.86 16.15 3.91
C TYR A 236 5.72 17.64 3.65
N ASN A 237 6.19 18.47 4.59
CA ASN A 237 6.41 19.86 4.30
C ASN A 237 7.50 19.95 3.23
N LEU A 238 7.13 20.62 2.13
CA LEU A 238 8.07 21.07 1.11
C LEU A 238 9.11 21.94 1.81
N ALA A 239 10.31 21.40 2.04
CA ALA A 239 11.43 22.25 2.39
C ALA A 239 11.79 23.03 1.12
N GLY A 240 11.52 24.34 1.14
CA GLY A 240 11.82 25.26 0.06
C GLY A 240 10.59 25.58 -0.78
N GLY A 241 9.99 26.74 -0.52
CA GLY A 241 9.28 27.49 -1.56
C GLY A 241 10.30 27.94 -2.61
N SER A 242 10.82 27.01 -3.40
CA SER A 242 11.53 27.36 -4.62
C SER A 242 10.48 27.65 -5.68
N SER A 243 10.56 28.83 -6.30
CA SER A 243 9.81 29.22 -7.48
C SER A 243 10.06 28.30 -8.69
N ASP A 244 10.99 27.35 -8.58
CA ASP A 244 11.29 26.34 -9.59
C ASP A 244 10.30 25.17 -9.53
N LYS A 245 9.30 25.20 -10.43
CA LYS A 245 8.30 24.12 -10.60
C LYS A 245 8.92 22.83 -11.16
N GLY A 246 10.18 22.83 -11.60
CA GLY A 246 10.88 21.66 -12.11
C GLY A 246 11.52 20.84 -10.99
N GLY A 247 11.61 19.51 -11.15
CA GLY A 247 12.33 18.63 -10.21
C GLY A 247 11.48 17.84 -9.22
N LEU A 248 12.07 16.74 -8.75
CA LEU A 248 11.52 15.90 -7.69
C LEU A 248 11.45 16.73 -6.41
N GLN A 249 10.24 17.02 -5.94
CA GLN A 249 10.03 17.69 -4.67
C GLN A 249 10.66 16.85 -3.55
N VAL A 250 11.76 17.34 -2.97
CA VAL A 250 12.42 16.70 -1.83
C VAL A 250 11.59 17.02 -0.59
N ARG A 251 10.75 16.06 -0.19
CA ARG A 251 9.88 16.17 0.99
C ARG A 251 10.64 15.65 2.21
N ARG A 252 10.86 16.49 3.23
CA ARG A 252 11.49 16.12 4.51
C ARG A 252 10.42 15.95 5.59
N ARG A 253 10.65 14.99 6.50
CA ARG A 253 9.75 14.64 7.61
C ARG A 253 9.80 15.72 8.70
N LYS A 254 8.74 16.53 8.84
CA LYS A 254 8.55 17.48 9.96
C LYS A 254 7.24 17.17 10.69
N GLY A 255 7.25 17.14 12.03
CA GLY A 255 6.06 17.10 12.92
C GLY A 255 5.25 15.78 12.93
N ARG A 256 5.30 15.02 14.03
CA ARG A 256 4.90 13.59 14.05
C ARG A 256 3.53 13.24 14.69
N GLN A 257 2.92 14.06 15.55
CA GLN A 257 1.87 13.55 16.47
C GLN A 257 0.50 14.26 16.47
N ARG A 258 0.44 15.59 16.42
CA ARG A 258 -0.85 16.33 16.51
C ARG A 258 -1.88 15.90 15.47
N MET A 259 -1.42 15.68 14.23
CA MET A 259 -2.31 15.32 13.11
C MET A 259 -2.79 13.86 13.18
N CYS A 260 -1.97 12.98 13.77
CA CYS A 260 -2.38 11.61 14.05
C CYS A 260 -3.41 11.56 15.17
N ALA A 261 -3.25 12.40 16.20
CA ALA A 261 -4.25 12.57 17.24
C ALA A 261 -5.57 13.06 16.66
N GLU A 262 -5.56 14.08 15.79
CA GLU A 262 -6.78 14.56 15.13
C GLU A 262 -7.47 13.46 14.31
N GLY A 263 -6.70 12.74 13.47
CA GLY A 263 -7.25 11.64 12.68
C GLY A 263 -7.89 10.56 13.57
N ALA A 264 -7.27 10.24 14.71
CA ALA A 264 -7.83 9.34 15.70
C ALA A 264 -9.10 9.93 16.36
N THR A 265 -9.12 11.23 16.66
CA THR A 265 -10.29 11.94 17.19
C THR A 265 -11.46 11.85 16.24
N LYS A 266 -11.26 12.07 14.92
CA LYS A 266 -12.34 11.97 13.93
C LYS A 266 -12.88 10.55 13.76
N ILE A 267 -12.03 9.54 13.87
CA ILE A 267 -12.50 8.15 13.89
C ILE A 267 -13.30 7.89 15.18
N LEU A 268 -12.84 8.38 16.33
CA LEU A 268 -13.56 8.28 17.60
C LEU A 268 -14.92 8.99 17.55
N GLU A 269 -15.01 10.20 17.01
CA GLU A 269 -16.26 10.95 16.80
C GLU A 269 -17.23 10.13 15.93
N ALA A 270 -16.78 9.61 14.79
CA ALA A 270 -17.59 8.77 13.92
C ALA A 270 -18.07 7.48 14.64
N CYS A 271 -17.21 6.88 15.49
CA CYS A 271 -17.60 5.75 16.32
C CYS A 271 -18.61 6.13 17.41
N LYS A 272 -18.46 7.28 18.08
CA LYS A 272 -19.42 7.81 19.07
C LYS A 272 -20.80 8.01 18.44
N ASP A 273 -20.87 8.54 17.21
CA ASP A 273 -22.13 8.73 16.50
C ASP A 273 -22.85 7.41 16.16
N ILE A 274 -22.08 6.35 15.89
CA ILE A 274 -22.59 5.01 15.58
C ILE A 274 -23.05 4.27 16.84
N VAL A 275 -22.20 4.31 17.88
CA VAL A 275 -22.34 3.52 19.10
C VAL A 275 -23.30 4.19 20.09
N ARG A 276 -23.32 5.52 20.11
CA ARG A 276 -24.10 6.34 21.04
C ARG A 276 -23.84 5.94 22.48
N ASN A 277 -24.83 5.36 23.16
CA ASN A 277 -24.75 4.99 24.58
C ASN A 277 -24.57 3.47 24.80
N GLU A 278 -24.38 2.68 23.74
CA GLU A 278 -24.29 1.22 23.87
C GLU A 278 -22.92 0.73 24.37
N VAL A 279 -21.84 1.49 24.14
CA VAL A 279 -20.49 1.21 24.66
C VAL A 279 -19.84 2.50 25.15
N ASP A 280 -19.18 2.44 26.30
CA ASP A 280 -18.42 3.56 26.85
C ASP A 280 -17.07 3.73 26.12
N LEU A 281 -16.92 4.84 25.41
CA LEU A 281 -15.71 5.22 24.68
C LEU A 281 -14.87 6.28 25.41
N SER A 282 -15.20 6.61 26.67
CA SER A 282 -14.47 7.61 27.47
C SER A 282 -13.00 7.25 27.68
N SER A 283 -12.68 5.95 27.80
CA SER A 283 -11.30 5.47 27.94
C SER A 283 -10.45 5.78 26.70
N TRP A 284 -11.05 5.69 25.51
CA TRP A 284 -10.38 6.02 24.26
C TRP A 284 -10.20 7.53 24.12
N ASP A 285 -11.22 8.32 24.49
CA ASP A 285 -11.14 9.78 24.52
C ASP A 285 -10.00 10.28 25.44
N LYS A 286 -9.89 9.70 26.63
CA LYS A 286 -8.82 10.00 27.59
C LYS A 286 -7.44 9.65 27.03
N LYS A 287 -7.30 8.48 26.40
CA LYS A 287 -6.06 8.04 25.74
C LYS A 287 -5.58 9.04 24.70
N ILE A 288 -6.49 9.53 23.83
CA ILE A 288 -6.12 10.51 22.79
C ILE A 288 -5.62 11.81 23.43
N LYS A 289 -6.30 12.31 24.47
CA LYS A 289 -5.90 13.52 25.20
C LYS A 289 -4.53 13.39 25.85
N GLU A 290 -4.25 12.25 26.48
CA GLU A 290 -2.94 11.95 27.06
C GLU A 290 -1.84 11.93 25.99
N GLU A 291 -2.08 11.28 24.84
CA GLU A 291 -1.11 11.18 23.74
C GLU A 291 -0.88 12.48 22.98
N THR A 292 -1.85 13.40 23.01
CA THR A 292 -1.72 14.72 22.37
C THR A 292 -0.74 15.61 23.14
N ASN A 293 -0.57 15.35 24.44
CA ASN A 293 0.24 16.15 25.36
C ASN A 293 1.69 15.64 25.54
N VAL A 294 2.07 14.52 24.92
CA VAL A 294 3.41 13.93 25.06
C VAL A 294 4.15 13.94 23.73
N GLU A 295 5.23 14.73 23.64
CA GLU A 295 6.17 14.67 22.53
C GLU A 295 7.04 13.41 22.66
N PHE A 296 6.87 12.44 21.76
CA PHE A 296 7.74 11.27 21.71
C PHE A 296 8.74 11.40 20.56
N GLU A 297 10.03 11.47 20.88
CA GLU A 297 11.10 11.19 19.94
C GLU A 297 11.08 9.69 19.59
N TYR A 298 10.75 9.36 18.34
CA TYR A 298 10.99 8.04 17.80
C TYR A 298 12.48 7.89 17.50
N ASP A 299 13.28 7.72 18.54
CA ASP A 299 14.50 6.91 18.43
C ASP A 299 14.16 5.48 18.84
N GLU A 300 14.65 4.55 18.02
CA GLU A 300 14.50 3.08 18.04
C GLU A 300 13.57 2.49 19.14
N THR A 301 12.26 2.65 18.99
CA THR A 301 11.30 1.95 19.85
C THR A 301 11.20 0.48 19.44
N GLU A 302 11.57 -0.40 20.38
CA GLU A 302 11.30 -1.83 20.32
C GLU A 302 9.81 -2.07 20.05
N VAL A 303 9.50 -3.08 19.24
CA VAL A 303 8.11 -3.49 19.00
C VAL A 303 7.57 -4.00 20.32
N GLY A 304 6.67 -3.24 20.95
CA GLY A 304 6.03 -3.67 22.20
C GLY A 304 5.35 -5.04 22.03
N GLU A 305 5.24 -5.81 23.11
CA GLU A 305 4.62 -7.14 23.06
C GLU A 305 3.25 -7.08 22.40
N THR A 306 3.16 -7.61 21.18
CA THR A 306 1.88 -7.88 20.54
C THR A 306 1.27 -9.02 21.33
N ILE A 307 0.20 -8.75 22.08
CA ILE A 307 -0.57 -9.81 22.72
C ILE A 307 -1.23 -10.62 21.62
N TYR A 308 -0.57 -11.72 21.23
CA TYR A 308 -1.16 -12.73 20.36
C TYR A 308 -2.13 -13.55 21.21
N GLU A 309 -3.33 -13.03 21.45
CA GLU A 309 -4.42 -13.91 21.87
C GLU A 309 -4.68 -14.91 20.73
N LYS A 310 -4.73 -16.20 21.07
CA LYS A 310 -5.22 -17.22 20.15
C LYS A 310 -6.60 -16.76 19.69
N SER A 311 -6.73 -16.55 18.38
CA SER A 311 -8.00 -16.17 17.77
C SER A 311 -9.07 -17.15 18.25
N ASP A 312 -10.04 -16.64 19.01
CA ASP A 312 -11.27 -17.37 19.28
C ASP A 312 -11.99 -17.52 17.94
N THR A 313 -11.83 -18.68 17.30
CA THR A 313 -12.41 -18.99 15.98
C THR A 313 -13.85 -19.50 16.10
N THR A 314 -14.48 -19.34 17.26
CA THR A 314 -15.87 -19.75 17.46
C THR A 314 -16.81 -18.72 16.81
N TYR A 315 -17.67 -19.19 15.91
CA TYR A 315 -18.74 -18.37 15.33
C TYR A 315 -19.69 -17.89 16.41
N TYR A 316 -20.03 -16.61 16.38
CA TYR A 316 -21.24 -16.15 17.02
C TYR A 316 -22.11 -15.62 15.90
N THR A 317 -23.40 -15.92 15.92
CA THR A 317 -24.38 -14.97 15.39
C THR A 317 -23.92 -13.60 15.88
N HIS A 318 -23.53 -12.70 14.97
CA HIS A 318 -22.81 -11.49 15.36
C HIS A 318 -23.58 -10.75 16.46
N GLU A 319 -23.04 -10.82 17.67
CA GLU A 319 -23.58 -10.14 18.83
C GLU A 319 -22.92 -8.76 18.87
N LYS A 320 -23.73 -7.74 18.60
CA LYS A 320 -23.27 -6.36 18.59
C LYS A 320 -22.68 -6.01 19.95
N TYR A 321 -21.43 -5.54 19.97
CA TYR A 321 -20.70 -5.19 21.18
C TYR A 321 -20.58 -6.33 22.20
N LYS A 322 -20.26 -7.54 21.72
CA LYS A 322 -20.03 -8.72 22.57
C LYS A 322 -19.12 -8.37 23.76
N ASN A 323 -19.58 -8.69 24.97
CA ASN A 323 -18.93 -8.36 26.26
C ASN A 323 -18.75 -6.85 26.53
N GLY A 324 -19.58 -5.98 25.92
CA GLY A 324 -19.47 -4.53 26.04
C GLY A 324 -18.25 -3.95 25.33
N VAL A 325 -17.66 -4.69 24.39
CA VAL A 325 -16.45 -4.29 23.64
C VAL A 325 -16.81 -3.95 22.20
N LEU A 326 -16.49 -2.74 21.77
CA LEU A 326 -16.58 -2.32 20.38
C LEU A 326 -15.46 -2.96 19.55
N THR A 327 -15.82 -3.70 18.50
CA THR A 327 -14.87 -4.31 17.56
C THR A 327 -14.86 -3.58 16.21
N ILE A 328 -13.72 -2.99 15.85
CA ILE A 328 -13.50 -2.27 14.59
C ILE A 328 -12.65 -3.13 13.66
N GLY A 329 -13.21 -3.50 12.51
CA GLY A 329 -12.50 -4.27 11.48
C GLY A 329 -11.75 -3.37 10.51
N CYS A 330 -10.43 -3.52 10.39
CA CYS A 330 -9.63 -2.72 9.46
C CYS A 330 -9.38 -3.48 8.15
N VAL A 331 -9.92 -2.97 7.04
CA VAL A 331 -9.77 -3.56 5.70
C VAL A 331 -9.19 -2.53 4.74
N GLY A 332 -8.40 -2.99 3.76
CA GLY A 332 -7.85 -2.15 2.71
C GLY A 332 -6.94 -2.92 1.78
N GLN A 333 -6.60 -2.33 0.65
CA GLN A 333 -5.61 -2.90 -0.27
C GLN A 333 -4.20 -2.91 0.36
N PRO A 334 -3.24 -3.69 -0.17
CA PRO A 334 -1.85 -3.57 0.24
C PRO A 334 -1.33 -2.13 0.09
N ASN A 335 -0.42 -1.72 0.97
CA ASN A 335 0.27 -0.40 0.92
C ASN A 335 -0.62 0.87 1.03
N VAL A 336 -1.92 0.75 1.31
CA VAL A 336 -2.79 1.92 1.58
C VAL A 336 -2.48 2.62 2.91
N GLY A 337 -1.67 2.00 3.77
CA GLY A 337 -1.27 2.55 5.07
C GLY A 337 -2.11 2.06 6.25
N LYS A 338 -2.88 0.98 6.11
CA LYS A 338 -3.67 0.35 7.19
C LYS A 338 -2.86 0.13 8.47
N SER A 339 -1.72 -0.56 8.40
CA SER A 339 -0.90 -0.84 9.59
C SER A 339 -0.21 0.42 10.14
N SER A 340 0.08 1.41 9.30
CA SER A 340 0.58 2.72 9.74
C SER A 340 -0.50 3.51 10.49
N LEU A 341 -1.73 3.48 10.00
CA LEU A 341 -2.90 4.07 10.66
C LEU A 341 -3.16 3.40 12.01
N MET A 342 -3.04 2.07 12.10
CA MET A 342 -3.17 1.38 13.38
C MET A 342 -2.10 1.81 14.39
N ASN A 343 -0.83 1.87 13.99
CA ASN A 343 0.23 2.37 14.86
C ASN A 343 0.00 3.83 15.29
N ALA A 344 -0.52 4.67 14.39
CA ALA A 344 -0.85 6.05 14.70
C ALA A 344 -1.99 6.16 15.73
N ILE A 345 -3.07 5.39 15.58
CA ILE A 345 -4.19 5.35 16.54
C ILE A 345 -3.75 4.74 17.89
N MET A 346 -2.83 3.78 17.86
CA MET A 346 -2.26 3.19 19.07
C MET A 346 -1.30 4.13 19.80
N GLY A 347 -0.83 5.22 19.17
CA GLY A 347 0.19 6.13 19.69
C GLY A 347 1.61 5.53 19.72
N LYS A 348 1.72 4.21 19.51
CA LYS A 348 2.97 3.44 19.55
C LYS A 348 3.03 2.40 18.44
N LYS A 349 4.24 1.93 18.14
CA LYS A 349 4.46 0.89 17.14
C LYS A 349 4.08 -0.50 17.68
N VAL A 350 2.89 -0.96 17.34
CA VAL A 350 2.35 -2.29 17.72
C VAL A 350 2.46 -3.28 16.57
N VAL A 351 2.24 -2.82 15.34
CA VAL A 351 2.30 -3.66 14.13
C VAL A 351 3.51 -3.30 13.26
N SER A 352 4.14 -4.32 12.70
CA SER A 352 5.22 -4.12 11.75
C SER A 352 4.69 -3.57 10.41
N VAL A 353 5.43 -2.65 9.81
CA VAL A 353 5.07 -2.01 8.53
C VAL A 353 6.15 -2.26 7.48
N SER A 354 5.74 -2.40 6.22
CA SER A 354 6.64 -2.59 5.08
C SER A 354 6.02 -2.00 3.81
N ARG A 355 6.87 -1.57 2.88
CA ARG A 355 6.48 -1.12 1.54
C ARG A 355 6.15 -2.29 0.59
N THR A 356 6.50 -3.52 0.98
CA THR A 356 6.24 -4.69 0.14
C THR A 356 4.83 -5.17 0.40
N PRO A 357 3.98 -5.37 -0.64
CA PRO A 357 2.65 -5.93 -0.45
C PRO A 357 2.72 -7.32 0.20
N GLY A 358 1.66 -7.74 0.89
CA GLY A 358 1.62 -9.05 1.57
C GLY A 358 2.52 -9.17 2.81
N HIS A 359 2.87 -8.05 3.44
CA HIS A 359 3.62 -8.03 4.71
C HIS A 359 2.78 -8.53 5.88
N THR A 360 1.58 -7.97 6.08
CA THR A 360 0.58 -8.51 7.02
C THR A 360 -0.03 -9.76 6.40
N LYS A 361 0.15 -10.92 7.04
CA LYS A 361 -0.27 -12.23 6.52
C LYS A 361 -1.40 -12.88 7.29
N HIS A 362 -1.55 -12.52 8.56
CA HIS A 362 -2.51 -13.15 9.45
C HIS A 362 -3.43 -12.09 10.04
N PHE A 363 -4.66 -12.49 10.27
CA PHE A 363 -5.58 -11.75 11.11
C PHE A 363 -4.98 -11.56 12.51
N GLN A 364 -5.11 -10.35 13.04
CA GLN A 364 -4.64 -10.02 14.39
C GLN A 364 -5.69 -9.18 15.11
N THR A 365 -5.79 -9.38 16.41
CA THR A 365 -6.69 -8.63 17.28
C THR A 365 -5.83 -7.79 18.21
N ILE A 366 -6.06 -6.48 18.24
CA ILE A 366 -5.29 -5.52 19.02
C ILE A 366 -6.26 -4.70 19.86
N PHE A 367 -6.13 -4.74 21.18
CA PHE A 367 -6.91 -3.88 22.06
C PHE A 367 -6.34 -2.48 22.06
N LEU A 368 -7.16 -1.50 21.68
CA LEU A 368 -6.84 -0.08 21.78
C LEU A 368 -7.09 0.43 23.20
N THR A 369 -8.20 -0.01 23.79
CA THR A 369 -8.54 0.12 25.21
C THR A 369 -9.24 -1.16 25.68
N SER A 370 -9.58 -1.28 26.96
CA SER A 370 -10.37 -2.41 27.46
C SER A 370 -11.75 -2.55 26.78
N GLN A 371 -12.32 -1.45 26.29
CA GLN A 371 -13.63 -1.42 25.62
C GLN A 371 -13.56 -1.35 24.10
N VAL A 372 -12.37 -1.15 23.50
CA VAL A 372 -12.23 -0.96 22.05
C VAL A 372 -11.15 -1.88 21.50
N ARG A 373 -11.53 -2.66 20.49
CA ARG A 373 -10.72 -3.68 19.86
C ARG A 373 -10.62 -3.45 18.37
N LEU A 374 -9.39 -3.47 17.84
CA LEU A 374 -9.09 -3.36 16.42
C LEU A 374 -8.76 -4.75 15.86
N CYS A 375 -9.33 -5.09 14.71
CA CYS A 375 -9.01 -6.31 13.98
C CYS A 375 -8.22 -5.95 12.71
N ASP A 376 -6.97 -6.41 12.60
CA ASP A 376 -6.13 -6.22 11.42
C ASP A 376 -6.35 -7.35 10.41
N CYS A 377 -6.64 -6.99 9.15
CA CYS A 377 -6.73 -7.92 8.02
C CYS A 377 -5.46 -7.85 7.16
N PRO A 378 -5.00 -8.94 6.54
CA PRO A 378 -4.09 -8.85 5.39
C PRO A 378 -4.63 -7.91 4.31
N GLY A 379 -3.71 -7.24 3.59
CA GLY A 379 -4.10 -6.40 2.46
C GLY A 379 -4.70 -7.24 1.33
N LEU A 380 -5.88 -6.87 0.86
CA LEU A 380 -6.66 -7.67 -0.09
C LEU A 380 -6.96 -6.89 -1.37
N VAL A 381 -6.77 -7.53 -2.52
CA VAL A 381 -7.08 -6.95 -3.83
C VAL A 381 -8.37 -7.58 -4.35
N PHE A 382 -9.41 -6.76 -4.47
CA PHE A 382 -10.74 -7.17 -4.93
C PHE A 382 -10.77 -7.37 -6.46
N PRO A 383 -11.61 -8.29 -6.97
CA PRO A 383 -11.87 -8.40 -8.41
C PRO A 383 -12.40 -7.08 -8.96
N SER A 384 -11.74 -6.56 -10.00
CA SER A 384 -12.07 -5.28 -10.62
C SER A 384 -11.45 -5.19 -12.01
N LYS A 385 -11.87 -4.19 -12.80
CA LYS A 385 -11.30 -3.83 -14.10
C LYS A 385 -10.19 -2.78 -14.00
N VAL A 386 -9.66 -2.52 -12.79
CA VAL A 386 -8.62 -1.50 -12.57
C VAL A 386 -7.36 -1.85 -13.39
N PRO A 387 -6.89 -0.97 -14.29
CA PRO A 387 -5.71 -1.25 -15.11
C PRO A 387 -4.50 -1.67 -14.28
N ARG A 388 -3.74 -2.66 -14.77
CA ARG A 388 -2.56 -3.21 -14.06
C ARG A 388 -1.53 -2.14 -13.74
N SER A 389 -1.34 -1.16 -14.63
CA SER A 389 -0.48 0.00 -14.40
C SER A 389 -0.87 0.74 -13.11
N ILE A 390 -2.16 0.95 -12.88
CA ILE A 390 -2.64 1.62 -11.67
C ILE A 390 -2.47 0.72 -10.46
N GLN A 391 -2.77 -0.59 -10.54
CA GLN A 391 -2.54 -1.52 -9.43
C GLN A 391 -1.07 -1.55 -8.96
N ILE A 392 -0.12 -1.36 -9.89
CA ILE A 392 1.30 -1.23 -9.58
C ILE A 392 1.58 0.07 -8.85
N LEU A 393 1.01 1.20 -9.30
CA LEU A 393 1.16 2.52 -8.66
C LEU A 393 0.48 2.59 -7.27
N MET A 394 -0.63 1.87 -7.09
CA MET A 394 -1.32 1.65 -5.83
C MET A 394 -0.47 0.82 -4.85
N GLY A 395 0.52 0.08 -5.34
CA GLY A 395 1.37 -0.81 -4.55
C GLY A 395 0.76 -2.18 -4.27
N SER A 396 -0.29 -2.57 -4.99
CA SER A 396 -0.96 -3.87 -4.86
C SER A 396 -0.11 -5.02 -5.41
N TYR A 397 0.79 -4.73 -6.35
CA TYR A 397 1.76 -5.67 -6.91
C TYR A 397 3.20 -5.23 -6.64
N PRO A 398 4.13 -6.13 -6.24
CA PRO A 398 5.49 -5.74 -5.91
C PRO A 398 6.29 -5.37 -7.17
N ILE A 399 6.72 -4.12 -7.22
CA ILE A 399 7.51 -3.53 -8.32
C ILE A 399 8.76 -4.38 -8.65
N ALA A 400 9.36 -5.03 -7.65
CA ALA A 400 10.53 -5.90 -7.84
C ALA A 400 10.28 -7.14 -8.71
N GLN A 401 9.03 -7.56 -8.92
CA GLN A 401 8.67 -8.76 -9.66
C GLN A 401 8.12 -8.46 -11.06
N LEU A 402 8.02 -7.18 -11.44
CA LEU A 402 7.52 -6.78 -12.74
C LEU A 402 8.44 -7.28 -13.86
N ARG A 403 7.89 -8.01 -14.84
CA ARG A 403 8.68 -8.44 -16.01
C ARG A 403 8.84 -7.30 -17.02
N GLU A 404 7.88 -6.39 -17.04
CA GLU A 404 7.77 -5.24 -17.94
C GLU A 404 7.26 -4.05 -17.11
N PRO A 405 8.10 -3.04 -16.82
CA PRO A 405 7.68 -1.86 -16.06
C PRO A 405 7.30 -0.66 -16.94
N TYR A 406 7.65 -0.67 -18.24
CA TYR A 406 7.55 0.51 -19.10
C TYR A 406 6.11 0.85 -19.48
N THR A 407 5.19 -0.12 -19.53
CA THR A 407 3.75 0.19 -19.64
C THR A 407 3.25 1.05 -18.47
N THR A 408 3.78 0.85 -17.27
CA THR A 408 3.40 1.70 -16.12
C THR A 408 4.08 3.07 -16.17
N ILE A 409 5.31 3.13 -16.68
CA ILE A 409 5.99 4.41 -16.93
C ILE A 409 5.23 5.22 -17.99
N ARG A 410 4.76 4.58 -19.06
CA ARG A 410 3.88 5.20 -20.07
C ARG A 410 2.67 5.83 -19.39
N TYR A 411 1.95 5.04 -18.60
CA TYR A 411 0.74 5.52 -17.91
C TYR A 411 1.00 6.76 -17.04
N LEU A 412 2.14 6.82 -16.35
CA LEU A 412 2.57 7.99 -15.59
C LEU A 412 2.92 9.17 -16.51
N ALA A 413 3.72 8.94 -17.56
CA ALA A 413 4.23 9.98 -18.46
C ALA A 413 3.14 10.62 -19.33
N GLU A 414 2.08 9.88 -19.63
CA GLU A 414 0.89 10.42 -20.30
C GLU A 414 0.15 11.45 -19.42
N ARG A 415 0.29 11.37 -18.09
CA ARG A 415 -0.47 12.19 -17.13
C ARG A 415 0.40 13.21 -16.38
N LEU A 416 1.70 13.00 -16.38
CA LEU A 416 2.69 13.83 -15.70
C LEU A 416 3.85 14.12 -16.66
N ASP A 417 4.33 15.36 -16.66
CA ASP A 417 5.56 15.73 -17.37
C ASP A 417 6.79 15.16 -16.63
N LEU A 418 7.03 13.86 -16.82
CA LEU A 418 8.15 13.14 -16.20
C LEU A 418 9.52 13.70 -16.58
N PRO A 419 9.81 14.08 -17.84
CA PRO A 419 11.09 14.71 -18.19
C PRO A 419 11.41 15.94 -17.33
N SER A 420 10.45 16.86 -17.19
CA SER A 420 10.62 18.07 -16.37
C SER A 420 10.69 17.76 -14.87
N LEU A 421 9.84 16.84 -14.39
CA LEU A 421 9.86 16.40 -12.99
C LEU A 421 11.17 15.70 -12.61
N LEU A 422 11.74 14.90 -13.50
CA LEU A 422 13.00 14.20 -13.26
C LEU A 422 14.23 15.07 -13.57
N ARG A 423 14.04 16.23 -14.23
CA ARG A 423 15.10 17.10 -14.77
C ARG A 423 16.10 16.28 -15.59
N ILE A 424 15.59 15.60 -16.62
CA ILE A 424 16.38 14.79 -17.54
C ILE A 424 16.31 15.38 -18.96
N ASN A 425 17.39 15.22 -19.71
CA ASN A 425 17.45 15.57 -21.11
C ASN A 425 17.20 14.32 -21.96
N HIS A 426 16.68 14.49 -23.17
CA HIS A 426 16.45 13.38 -24.08
C HIS A 426 17.79 12.66 -24.36
N PRO A 427 17.88 11.32 -24.26
CA PRO A 427 19.13 10.60 -24.44
C PRO A 427 19.74 10.81 -25.84
N GLU A 428 18.89 10.93 -26.86
CA GLU A 428 19.25 11.10 -28.28
C GLU A 428 19.00 12.52 -28.81
N ASN A 429 18.59 13.47 -27.96
CA ASN A 429 18.20 14.84 -28.36
C ASN A 429 17.06 14.90 -29.41
N ASP A 430 16.04 14.06 -29.24
CA ASP A 430 14.79 14.09 -30.01
C ASP A 430 13.79 15.01 -29.29
N ASP A 431 12.79 15.50 -30.04
CA ASP A 431 11.67 16.29 -29.53
C ASP A 431 10.58 15.41 -28.89
N THR A 432 10.49 14.15 -29.29
CA THR A 432 9.49 13.21 -28.81
C THR A 432 10.05 12.27 -27.74
N TRP A 433 9.24 11.99 -26.72
CA TRP A 433 9.62 11.08 -25.63
C TRP A 433 8.85 9.77 -25.71
N SER A 434 9.56 8.65 -25.60
CA SER A 434 8.98 7.35 -25.27
C SER A 434 9.18 6.99 -23.78
N PRO A 435 8.42 6.03 -23.24
CA PRO A 435 8.66 5.51 -21.89
C PRO A 435 10.08 4.98 -21.72
N ARG A 436 10.67 4.46 -22.81
CA ARG A 436 12.03 3.96 -22.83
C ARG A 436 13.04 5.10 -22.69
N ASP A 437 12.85 6.20 -23.42
CA ASP A 437 13.75 7.37 -23.39
C ASP A 437 13.76 8.03 -22.02
N ILE A 438 12.61 8.12 -21.35
CA ILE A 438 12.51 8.61 -19.98
C ILE A 438 13.38 7.76 -19.04
N CYS A 439 13.28 6.44 -19.17
CA CYS A 439 14.05 5.52 -18.32
C CYS A 439 15.55 5.57 -18.64
N ASP A 440 15.93 5.71 -19.91
CA ASP A 440 17.33 5.80 -20.32
C ASP A 440 17.95 7.15 -19.93
N GLY A 441 17.20 8.26 -20.05
CA GLY A 441 17.58 9.57 -19.52
C GLY A 441 17.78 9.54 -18.00
N TRP A 442 16.89 8.86 -17.27
CA TRP A 442 17.05 8.66 -15.82
C TRP A 442 18.24 7.75 -15.47
N ALA A 443 18.45 6.67 -16.22
CA ALA A 443 19.60 5.79 -16.05
C ALA A 443 20.92 6.55 -16.25
N LYS A 444 21.00 7.38 -17.30
CA LYS A 444 22.15 8.23 -17.62
C LYS A 444 22.43 9.21 -16.48
N LYS A 445 21.39 9.91 -16.00
CA LYS A 445 21.50 10.87 -14.89
C LYS A 445 21.96 10.22 -13.57
N ARG A 446 21.54 8.98 -13.31
CA ARG A 446 21.89 8.24 -12.08
C ARG A 446 23.13 7.35 -12.21
N GLY A 447 23.77 7.30 -13.39
CA GLY A 447 24.90 6.41 -13.63
C GLY A 447 24.54 4.92 -13.56
N TYR A 448 23.29 4.55 -13.86
CA TYR A 448 22.86 3.15 -13.85
C TYR A 448 23.35 2.43 -15.10
N LEU A 449 24.36 1.58 -14.93
CA LEU A 449 24.98 0.79 -15.99
C LEU A 449 24.89 -0.71 -15.70
N THR A 450 24.77 -1.49 -16.77
CA THR A 450 24.78 -2.95 -16.72
C THR A 450 26.21 -3.47 -16.54
N ALA A 451 26.40 -4.40 -15.60
CA ALA A 451 27.72 -4.85 -15.16
C ALA A 451 28.63 -5.49 -16.24
N LYS A 452 28.07 -5.95 -17.37
CA LYS A 452 28.84 -6.67 -18.40
C LYS A 452 29.16 -5.85 -19.64
N THR A 453 28.23 -5.01 -20.06
CA THR A 453 28.30 -4.32 -21.36
C THR A 453 28.33 -2.81 -21.21
N ALA A 454 28.33 -2.29 -19.97
CA ALA A 454 28.29 -0.86 -19.67
C ALA A 454 27.19 -0.09 -20.41
N ARG A 455 26.09 -0.78 -20.75
CA ARG A 455 24.88 -0.15 -21.32
C ARG A 455 24.02 0.40 -20.19
N LEU A 456 23.24 1.45 -20.47
CA LEU A 456 22.26 2.01 -19.55
C LEU A 456 21.32 0.90 -19.03
N ASP A 457 21.18 0.83 -17.71
CA ASP A 457 20.26 -0.10 -17.06
C ASP A 457 18.86 0.52 -16.96
N THR A 458 18.16 0.48 -18.10
CA THR A 458 16.80 1.00 -18.25
C THR A 458 15.83 0.39 -17.25
N TYR A 459 15.96 -0.90 -16.95
CA TYR A 459 15.04 -1.61 -16.07
C TYR A 459 15.23 -1.16 -14.62
N ARG A 460 16.48 -0.99 -14.16
CA ARG A 460 16.77 -0.43 -12.84
C ARG A 460 16.24 1.01 -12.72
N ALA A 461 16.38 1.81 -13.77
CA ALA A 461 15.80 3.15 -13.81
C ALA A 461 14.28 3.14 -13.70
N ALA A 462 13.58 2.32 -14.49
CA ALA A 462 12.13 2.17 -14.41
C ALA A 462 11.66 1.71 -13.02
N ASN A 463 12.34 0.72 -12.43
CA ASN A 463 12.04 0.24 -11.07
C ASN A 463 12.18 1.37 -10.03
N ASN A 464 13.21 2.20 -10.16
CA ASN A 464 13.44 3.34 -9.28
C ASN A 464 12.36 4.42 -9.44
N ILE A 465 11.95 4.76 -10.67
CA ILE A 465 10.87 5.71 -10.95
C ILE A 465 9.55 5.24 -10.34
N LEU A 466 9.19 3.96 -10.55
CA LEU A 466 7.95 3.40 -9.98
C LEU A 466 7.97 3.40 -8.45
N ARG A 467 9.12 3.17 -7.81
CA ARG A 467 9.26 3.28 -6.35
C ARG A 467 9.08 4.72 -5.87
N MET A 468 9.64 5.70 -6.59
CA MET A 468 9.42 7.12 -6.29
C MET A 468 7.94 7.51 -6.42
N ALA A 469 7.21 6.93 -7.38
CA ALA A 469 5.77 7.13 -7.51
C ALA A 469 4.98 6.51 -6.36
N LEU A 470 5.30 5.26 -5.99
CA LEU A 470 4.68 4.58 -4.85
C LEU A 470 4.91 5.34 -3.53
N ASP A 471 6.12 5.86 -3.31
CA ASP A 471 6.49 6.66 -2.15
C ASP A 471 5.88 8.08 -2.15
N GLY A 472 5.22 8.51 -3.24
CA GLY A 472 4.60 9.83 -3.36
C GLY A 472 5.56 10.97 -3.73
N LYS A 473 6.81 10.67 -4.09
CA LYS A 473 7.77 11.67 -4.62
C LYS A 473 7.40 12.11 -6.04
N ILE A 474 6.87 11.18 -6.82
CA ILE A 474 6.18 11.45 -8.09
C ILE A 474 4.71 11.20 -7.81
N CYS A 475 3.94 12.29 -7.64
CA CYS A 475 2.56 12.14 -7.21
C CYS A 475 1.61 12.21 -8.40
N LEU A 476 1.08 11.05 -8.79
CA LEU A 476 -0.15 10.98 -9.58
C LEU A 476 -1.34 10.91 -8.63
N TRP A 477 -2.37 11.70 -8.92
CA TRP A 477 -3.65 11.67 -8.22
C TRP A 477 -4.78 11.79 -9.23
N LEU A 478 -5.85 11.03 -8.98
CA LEU A 478 -7.06 11.01 -9.80
C LEU A 478 -8.17 11.78 -9.08
N ARG A 479 -9.22 12.13 -9.83
CA ARG A 479 -10.30 13.02 -9.36
C ARG A 479 -11.65 12.33 -9.48
N PRO A 480 -12.66 12.73 -8.69
CA PRO A 480 -14.01 12.24 -8.92
C PRO A 480 -14.60 12.82 -10.22
N PRO A 481 -15.70 12.24 -10.72
CA PRO A 481 -16.43 12.76 -11.87
C PRO A 481 -16.83 14.23 -11.68
N ASN A 482 -16.79 15.01 -12.76
CA ASN A 482 -17.18 16.43 -12.83
C ASN A 482 -16.29 17.41 -12.03
N TYR A 483 -15.20 16.93 -11.42
CA TYR A 483 -14.30 17.81 -10.66
C TYR A 483 -13.73 18.96 -11.50
N THR A 484 -13.38 18.72 -12.76
CA THR A 484 -12.73 19.71 -13.62
C THR A 484 -13.67 20.88 -13.93
N GLU A 485 -14.97 20.60 -14.06
CA GLU A 485 -16.01 21.60 -14.31
C GLU A 485 -16.37 22.35 -13.01
N GLU A 486 -16.41 21.66 -11.87
CA GLU A 486 -16.74 22.24 -10.56
C GLU A 486 -15.51 22.69 -9.75
N ARG A 487 -14.34 22.82 -10.38
CA ARG A 487 -13.07 23.04 -9.69
C ARG A 487 -13.10 24.27 -8.77
N GLU A 488 -13.69 25.37 -9.24
CA GLU A 488 -13.78 26.61 -8.46
C GLU A 488 -14.65 26.47 -7.20
N LYS A 489 -15.72 25.66 -7.26
CA LYS A 489 -16.59 25.37 -6.11
C LYS A 489 -15.76 24.72 -5.01
N TYR A 490 -14.95 23.74 -5.37
CA TYR A 490 -14.09 23.06 -4.41
C TYR A 490 -12.98 23.95 -3.89
N GLU A 491 -12.29 24.71 -4.74
CA GLU A 491 -11.19 25.60 -4.33
C GLU A 491 -11.64 26.70 -3.33
N LYS A 492 -12.93 27.05 -3.32
CA LYS A 492 -13.52 28.07 -2.43
C LYS A 492 -14.27 27.48 -1.24
N CYS A 493 -14.36 26.15 -1.08
CA CYS A 493 -15.16 25.57 -0.01
C CYS A 493 -14.49 25.75 1.38
N GLU A 494 -15.29 25.96 2.42
CA GLU A 494 -14.79 26.18 3.78
C GLU A 494 -14.03 24.96 4.32
N GLU A 495 -14.42 23.76 3.88
CA GLU A 495 -13.78 22.51 4.30
C GLU A 495 -12.30 22.40 3.87
N ILE A 496 -11.88 23.14 2.85
CA ILE A 496 -10.45 23.22 2.47
C ILE A 496 -9.58 23.71 3.61
N LYS A 497 -10.06 24.64 4.45
CA LYS A 497 -9.27 25.17 5.58
C LYS A 497 -8.90 24.04 6.53
N TYR A 498 -9.88 23.22 6.88
CA TYR A 498 -9.68 22.04 7.72
C TYR A 498 -8.76 21.02 7.03
N ILE A 499 -8.99 20.70 5.75
CA ILE A 499 -8.14 19.73 5.03
C ILE A 499 -6.69 20.21 4.92
N LYS A 500 -6.45 21.50 4.62
CA LYS A 500 -5.10 22.08 4.55
C LYS A 500 -4.39 22.02 5.90
N TRP A 501 -5.13 22.23 6.98
CA TRP A 501 -4.60 22.03 8.33
C TRP A 501 -4.25 20.55 8.55
N VAL A 502 -5.14 19.62 8.20
CA VAL A 502 -4.87 18.17 8.25
C VAL A 502 -3.63 17.78 7.44
N GLN A 503 -3.38 18.46 6.32
CA GLN A 503 -2.21 18.30 5.45
C GLN A 503 -0.93 18.99 5.95
N ALA A 504 -0.99 19.74 7.07
CA ALA A 504 0.08 20.59 7.58
C ALA A 504 0.58 21.68 6.59
N LEU A 505 -0.32 22.18 5.71
CA LEU A 505 0.00 23.23 4.74
C LEU A 505 -0.19 24.67 5.28
N THR A 506 -0.73 24.82 6.49
CA THR A 506 -0.87 26.10 7.18
C THR A 506 0.24 26.25 8.22
N ASN A 507 0.90 27.41 8.26
CA ASN A 507 1.78 27.77 9.38
C ASN A 507 0.96 27.77 10.68
N GLU A 508 1.60 27.36 11.77
CA GLU A 508 0.99 27.04 13.07
C GLU A 508 0.19 28.20 13.69
N ASP A 509 0.38 29.45 13.24
CA ASP A 509 -0.28 30.64 13.78
C ASP A 509 -1.66 30.98 13.17
N ALA A 510 -2.12 30.27 12.14
CA ALA A 510 -3.32 30.66 11.38
C ALA A 510 -4.62 29.92 11.78
N VAL A 511 -4.58 28.98 12.73
CA VAL A 511 -5.77 28.23 13.15
C VAL A 511 -5.88 28.26 14.67
N GLN A 512 -6.62 29.25 15.19
CA GLN A 512 -7.38 29.01 16.42
C GLN A 512 -8.34 27.85 16.12
N THR A 513 -8.24 26.78 16.89
CA THR A 513 -9.26 25.73 16.96
C THR A 513 -10.64 26.41 17.04
N PRO A 514 -11.61 26.08 16.17
CA PRO A 514 -12.95 26.65 16.28
C PRO A 514 -13.70 25.96 17.44
N SER A 515 -13.28 26.26 18.67
CA SER A 515 -13.97 26.11 19.96
C SER A 515 -12.93 26.14 21.09
N ASP A 516 -12.71 27.30 21.69
CA ASP A 516 -13.12 27.59 23.08
C ASP A 516 -12.69 29.02 23.42
N SER A 517 -13.58 29.77 24.06
CA SER A 517 -13.38 31.17 24.40
C SER A 517 -12.56 31.32 25.68
N GLY A 518 -11.44 32.05 25.58
CA GLY A 518 -10.77 32.71 26.72
C GLY A 518 -9.56 31.97 27.29
N ASN A 519 -8.36 32.46 27.03
CA ASN A 519 -7.67 33.44 27.87
C ASN A 519 -6.25 33.66 27.33
N GLU A 520 -5.86 34.92 27.20
CA GLU A 520 -4.52 35.34 26.79
C GLU A 520 -3.50 35.00 27.89
N ASN A 521 -2.33 34.49 27.51
CA ASN A 521 -1.06 35.01 28.02
C ASN A 521 0.13 34.53 27.17
N SER A 522 0.87 35.52 26.71
CA SER A 522 2.14 35.49 26.01
C SER A 522 3.30 35.04 26.91
N ALA A 523 4.22 34.26 26.35
CA ALA A 523 5.64 34.33 26.69
C ALA A 523 6.47 33.92 25.46
N SER A 524 7.22 34.90 24.95
CA SER A 524 8.36 34.74 24.07
C SER A 524 9.45 33.94 24.75
N ASP A 525 10.12 33.05 24.03
CA ASP A 525 11.55 32.79 24.24
C ASP A 525 12.17 32.44 22.87
N ASP A 526 13.07 33.32 22.45
CA ASP A 526 14.13 33.06 21.49
C ASP A 526 15.09 32.03 22.11
N ASP A 527 15.53 31.04 21.35
CA ASP A 527 16.87 30.49 21.55
C ASP A 527 17.41 29.95 20.23
N ASP A 528 18.53 30.56 19.84
CA ASP A 528 19.47 30.14 18.82
C ASP A 528 20.04 28.76 19.18
N ASP A 529 20.11 27.84 18.22
CA ASP A 529 21.05 26.72 18.30
C ASP A 529 21.67 26.46 16.92
N GLU A 530 22.91 26.94 16.77
CA GLU A 530 23.86 26.48 15.78
C GLU A 530 24.30 25.05 16.12
N SER A 531 24.04 24.09 15.23
CA SER A 531 24.70 22.80 15.28
C SER A 531 25.20 22.42 13.88
N GLU A 532 26.50 22.65 13.66
CA GLU A 532 27.28 22.00 12.61
C GLU A 532 27.31 20.49 12.87
N GLU A 533 26.79 19.69 11.93
CA GLU A 533 27.12 18.26 11.87
C GLU A 533 27.72 17.92 10.50
N SER A 534 29.01 17.64 10.55
CA SER A 534 29.83 17.05 9.51
C SER A 534 29.33 15.64 9.14
N GLY A 535 28.90 15.48 7.89
CA GLY A 535 28.60 14.16 7.31
C GLY A 535 29.88 13.41 6.95
N ASP A 536 30.14 12.32 7.66
CA ASP A 536 31.23 11.38 7.42
C ASP A 536 30.84 10.45 6.24
N GLU A 537 31.28 10.79 5.02
CA GLU A 537 31.25 9.90 3.86
C GLU A 537 32.55 9.07 3.85
N SER A 538 32.48 7.81 4.29
CA SER A 538 33.58 6.85 4.12
C SER A 538 33.47 6.16 2.75
N ASP A 539 34.22 6.70 1.79
CA ASP A 539 34.63 6.05 0.55
C ASP A 539 35.70 4.98 0.85
N GLU A 540 35.36 3.69 0.77
CA GLU A 540 36.36 2.62 0.68
C GLU A 540 36.69 2.31 -0.80
N GLN A 541 37.75 2.95 -1.28
CA GLN A 541 38.55 2.48 -2.41
C GLN A 541 39.22 1.14 -2.04
N THR A 542 38.96 0.08 -2.81
CA THR A 542 39.71 -1.18 -2.70
C THR A 542 40.68 -1.32 -3.86
N GLU A 543 41.96 -1.06 -3.57
CA GLU A 543 43.09 -1.37 -4.44
C GLU A 543 43.30 -2.88 -4.58
N ILE A 544 43.66 -3.29 -5.79
CA ILE A 544 43.96 -4.66 -6.18
C ILE A 544 45.42 -4.97 -5.83
N ALA A 545 45.67 -5.85 -4.85
CA ALA A 545 47.01 -6.37 -4.56
C ALA A 545 47.09 -7.89 -4.83
N ASN A 546 47.92 -8.24 -5.81
CA ASN A 546 48.23 -9.61 -6.24
C ASN A 546 48.95 -10.40 -5.12
N LYS A 547 48.33 -11.50 -4.66
CA LYS A 547 48.95 -12.49 -3.76
C LYS A 547 49.59 -13.64 -4.53
N PHE A 548 50.82 -13.46 -5.01
CA PHE A 548 51.75 -14.54 -5.37
C PHE A 548 53.19 -14.00 -5.40
N ALA A 549 53.76 -13.69 -4.23
CA ALA A 549 55.19 -13.49 -4.05
C ALA A 549 55.53 -13.50 -2.55
N ALA A 550 55.76 -14.68 -1.96
CA ALA A 550 56.52 -14.86 -0.72
C ALA A 550 56.60 -16.36 -0.38
N LEU A 551 57.41 -17.09 -1.15
CA LEU A 551 58.04 -18.33 -0.71
C LEU A 551 59.48 -18.29 -1.23
N ALA A 552 60.41 -18.00 -0.32
CA ALA A 552 61.82 -18.41 -0.28
C ALA A 552 62.72 -17.28 0.22
N GLY A 553 63.43 -17.52 1.34
CA GLY A 553 64.59 -16.74 1.76
C GLY A 553 64.78 -16.66 3.28
N ASP A 554 64.98 -17.80 3.95
CA ASP A 554 65.83 -17.87 5.15
C ASP A 554 67.16 -18.49 4.68
N ASP A 555 68.20 -17.65 4.59
CA ASP A 555 69.59 -17.86 5.04
C ASP A 555 70.44 -16.63 4.68
#